data_AF-A0A9Q1CBF4-F1
#
_entry.id   AF-A0A9Q1CBF4-F1
#
_cell.length_a   1.000
_cell.length_b   1.000
_cell.length_c   1.000
_cell.angle_alpha   90.00
_cell.angle_beta   90.00
_cell.angle_gamma   90.00
#
_symmetry.space_group_name_H-M   'P 1'
#
loop_
_entity.id
_entity.type
_entity.pdbx_description
1 polymer ?
#
loop_
_entity_poly.entity_id
_entity_poly.type
_entity_poly.pdbx_seq_one_letter_code
_entity_poly.pdbx_strand_id
1 'polypeptide(L)'
;MGLTGKDLQEFVGSERQELERLARDESAHQLELRRRDKELLDTQLQLETMKKETNESFNNSGGANGEHSQSVRPKIRAPRLPPFEDVDDLDAYLRRYERYATNQNWQQVDMAINLSALLKGRALEVYLGLPPADANDYDKLKEALLKRFSLPKMDLGRNFV
;
A
#
# COMPACT_ATOMS: atom_id res chain seq x y z
N MET A 1 -22.85 -56.51 -50.27
CA MET A 1 -22.36 -55.45 -51.18
C MET A 1 -21.11 -54.87 -50.53
N GLY A 2 -19.93 -55.25 -51.03
CA GLY A 2 -18.66 -54.75 -50.52
C GLY A 2 -18.27 -53.47 -51.26
N LEU A 3 -17.73 -52.50 -50.54
CA LEU A 3 -17.17 -51.28 -51.12
C LEU A 3 -16.10 -51.67 -52.16
N THR A 4 -16.19 -51.11 -53.37
CA THR A 4 -15.23 -51.41 -54.43
C THR A 4 -13.89 -50.73 -54.13
N GLY A 5 -12.79 -51.23 -54.70
CA GLY A 5 -11.44 -50.76 -54.38
C GLY A 5 -11.18 -49.25 -54.60
N LYS A 6 -11.99 -48.59 -55.44
CA LYS A 6 -11.91 -47.13 -55.66
C LYS A 6 -12.60 -46.34 -54.53
N ASP A 7 -13.81 -46.74 -54.13
CA ASP A 7 -14.53 -46.12 -53.00
C ASP A 7 -13.75 -46.22 -51.69
N LEU A 8 -13.08 -47.36 -51.46
CA LEU A 8 -12.21 -47.57 -50.30
C LEU A 8 -11.00 -46.62 -50.30
N GLN A 9 -10.47 -46.29 -51.49
CA GLN A 9 -9.31 -45.41 -51.63
C GLN A 9 -9.67 -43.95 -51.36
N GLU A 10 -10.85 -43.50 -51.80
CA GLU A 10 -11.38 -42.15 -51.51
C GLU A 10 -11.73 -41.97 -50.03
N PHE A 11 -12.29 -43.00 -49.39
CA PHE A 11 -12.60 -42.97 -47.96
C PHE A 11 -11.32 -42.81 -47.11
N VAL A 12 -10.28 -43.61 -47.38
CA VAL A 12 -8.99 -43.53 -46.67
C VAL A 12 -8.29 -42.19 -46.93
N GLY A 13 -8.41 -41.64 -48.14
CA GLY A 13 -7.89 -40.30 -48.48
C GLY A 13 -8.61 -39.19 -47.73
N SER A 14 -9.95 -39.26 -47.67
CA SER A 14 -10.80 -38.28 -46.96
C SER A 14 -10.54 -38.32 -45.45
N GLU A 15 -10.46 -39.52 -44.87
CA GLU A 15 -10.19 -39.72 -43.44
C GLU A 15 -8.80 -39.20 -43.06
N ARG A 16 -7.79 -39.46 -43.90
CA ARG A 16 -6.45 -38.86 -43.73
C ARG A 16 -6.49 -37.34 -43.78
N GLN A 17 -7.23 -36.75 -44.71
CA GLN A 17 -7.32 -35.30 -44.85
C GLN A 17 -8.03 -34.66 -43.65
N GLU A 18 -9.03 -35.32 -43.07
CA GLU A 18 -9.74 -34.85 -41.89
C GLU A 18 -8.86 -34.93 -40.63
N LEU A 19 -8.13 -36.02 -40.46
CA LEU A 19 -7.13 -36.17 -39.38
C LEU A 19 -6.03 -35.10 -39.47
N GLU A 20 -5.55 -34.78 -40.68
CA GLU A 20 -4.54 -33.74 -40.88
C GLU A 20 -5.07 -32.34 -40.53
N ARG A 21 -6.36 -32.07 -40.81
CA ARG A 21 -7.03 -30.83 -40.42
C ARG A 21 -7.18 -30.72 -38.90
N LEU A 22 -7.62 -31.79 -38.23
CA LEU A 22 -7.75 -31.84 -36.78
C LEU A 22 -6.40 -31.67 -36.09
N ALA A 23 -5.36 -32.36 -36.57
CA ALA A 23 -4.00 -32.22 -36.04
C ALA A 23 -3.46 -30.79 -36.20
N ARG A 24 -3.80 -30.11 -37.29
CA ARG A 24 -3.42 -28.72 -37.54
C ARG A 24 -4.17 -27.74 -36.63
N ASP A 25 -5.46 -27.98 -36.39
CA ASP A 25 -6.28 -27.19 -35.48
C ASP A 25 -5.82 -27.35 -34.03
N GLU A 26 -5.54 -28.58 -33.60
CA GLU A 26 -4.98 -28.90 -32.29
C GLU A 26 -3.60 -28.23 -32.09
N SER A 27 -2.74 -28.29 -33.12
CA SER A 27 -1.44 -27.62 -33.10
C SER A 27 -1.57 -26.10 -32.99
N ALA A 28 -2.53 -25.51 -33.70
CA ALA A 28 -2.80 -24.07 -33.64
C ALA A 28 -3.30 -23.66 -32.24
N HIS A 29 -4.24 -24.42 -31.69
CA HIS A 29 -4.77 -24.20 -30.34
C HIS A 29 -3.69 -24.34 -29.27
N GLN A 30 -2.83 -25.36 -29.37
CA GLN A 30 -1.73 -25.57 -28.44
C GLN A 30 -0.71 -24.42 -28.48
N LEU A 31 -0.43 -23.88 -29.66
CA LEU A 31 0.44 -22.71 -29.81
C LEU A 31 -0.17 -21.45 -29.19
N GLU A 32 -1.49 -21.26 -29.33
CA GLU A 32 -2.21 -20.14 -28.73
C GLU A 32 -2.18 -20.21 -27.20
N LEU A 33 -2.45 -21.39 -26.63
CA LEU A 33 -2.34 -21.61 -25.17
C LEU A 33 -0.93 -21.31 -24.67
N ARG A 34 0.11 -21.84 -25.35
CA ARG A 34 1.51 -21.52 -25.01
C ARG A 34 1.82 -20.03 -25.08
N ARG A 35 1.28 -19.31 -26.07
CA ARG A 35 1.46 -17.86 -26.17
C ARG A 35 0.84 -17.16 -24.97
N ARG A 36 -0.39 -17.55 -24.60
CA ARG A 36 -1.12 -16.97 -23.47
C ARG A 36 -0.42 -17.24 -22.13
N ASP A 37 0.05 -18.46 -21.91
CA ASP A 37 0.84 -18.82 -20.71
C ASP A 37 2.14 -18.01 -20.63
N LYS A 38 2.85 -17.85 -21.76
CA LYS A 38 4.08 -17.05 -21.81
C LYS A 38 3.81 -15.58 -21.50
N GLU A 39 2.72 -15.01 -22.02
CA GLU A 39 2.33 -13.62 -21.75
C GLU A 39 1.94 -13.40 -20.29
N LEU A 40 1.24 -14.35 -19.68
CA LEU A 40 0.91 -14.31 -18.25
C LEU A 40 2.16 -14.40 -17.38
N LEU A 41 3.10 -15.27 -17.74
CA LEU A 41 4.36 -15.41 -17.02
C LEU A 41 5.23 -14.14 -17.14
N ASP A 42 5.31 -13.55 -18.33
CA ASP A 42 6.02 -12.28 -18.57
C ASP A 42 5.38 -11.15 -17.77
N THR A 43 4.06 -11.02 -17.83
CA THR A 43 3.31 -10.01 -17.06
C THR A 43 3.53 -10.18 -15.55
N GLN A 44 3.53 -11.42 -15.06
CA GLN A 44 3.77 -11.71 -13.65
C GLN A 44 5.20 -11.35 -13.24
N LEU A 45 6.19 -11.68 -14.08
CA LEU A 45 7.59 -11.33 -13.85
C LEU A 45 7.80 -9.81 -13.87
N GLN A 46 7.15 -9.09 -14.79
CA GLN A 46 7.15 -7.63 -14.83
C GLN A 46 6.52 -7.03 -13.57
N LEU A 47 5.38 -7.56 -13.10
CA LEU A 47 4.76 -7.11 -11.85
C LEU A 47 5.64 -7.41 -10.63
N GLU A 48 6.33 -8.53 -10.61
CA GLU A 48 7.23 -8.89 -9.52
C GLU A 48 8.50 -8.02 -9.52
N THR A 49 9.09 -7.77 -10.68
CA THR A 49 10.23 -6.85 -10.85
C THR A 49 9.83 -5.43 -10.49
N MET A 50 8.72 -4.90 -11.02
CA MET A 50 8.22 -3.58 -10.63
C MET A 50 7.92 -3.48 -9.13
N LYS A 51 7.36 -4.53 -8.50
CA LYS A 51 7.15 -4.56 -7.04
C LYS A 51 8.46 -4.58 -6.27
N LYS A 52 9.44 -5.37 -6.71
CA LYS A 52 10.78 -5.43 -6.11
C LYS A 52 11.51 -4.11 -6.29
N GLU A 53 11.55 -3.52 -7.49
CA GLU A 53 12.15 -2.21 -7.77
C GLU A 53 11.47 -1.09 -6.99
N THR A 54 10.14 -1.10 -6.92
CA THR A 54 9.40 -0.17 -6.06
C THR A 54 9.84 -0.37 -4.61
N ASN A 55 9.88 -1.59 -4.11
CA ASN A 55 10.23 -1.90 -2.71
C ASN A 55 11.73 -1.72 -2.37
N GLU A 56 12.64 -1.90 -3.33
CA GLU A 56 14.10 -1.75 -3.18
C GLU A 56 14.52 -0.29 -3.35
N SER A 57 13.84 0.50 -4.20
CA SER A 57 14.01 1.96 -4.26
C SER A 57 13.56 2.64 -2.95
N PHE A 58 12.67 2.00 -2.19
CA PHE A 58 12.25 2.43 -0.86
C PHE A 58 13.22 2.04 0.28
N ASN A 59 14.16 1.11 0.07
CA ASN A 59 15.10 0.65 1.11
C ASN A 59 16.56 1.07 0.87
N ASN A 60 16.94 1.52 -0.33
CA ASN A 60 18.34 1.78 -0.69
C ASN A 60 18.70 3.24 -1.03
N SER A 61 17.89 4.22 -0.61
CA SER A 61 18.25 5.64 -0.71
C SER A 61 18.79 6.17 0.62
N GLY A 62 19.86 5.53 1.09
CA GLY A 62 20.70 5.96 2.21
C GLY A 62 22.03 6.55 1.74
N GLY A 63 22.03 7.39 0.70
CA GLY A 63 23.27 7.91 0.12
C GLY A 63 23.11 9.21 -0.68
N ALA A 64 23.55 10.30 -0.06
CA ALA A 64 24.15 11.53 -0.63
C ALA A 64 23.32 12.47 -1.54
N ASN A 65 23.14 13.70 -1.01
CA ASN A 65 23.15 15.03 -1.65
C ASN A 65 22.51 15.25 -3.03
N GLY A 66 21.61 16.24 -3.11
CA GLY A 66 21.30 16.93 -4.37
C GLY A 66 19.94 17.63 -4.40
N GLU A 67 19.99 18.95 -4.49
CA GLU A 67 18.89 19.92 -4.45
C GLU A 67 17.77 19.74 -5.51
N HIS A 68 16.59 20.28 -5.18
CA HIS A 68 15.51 20.71 -6.08
C HIS A 68 14.92 19.69 -7.06
N SER A 69 13.89 18.95 -6.62
CA SER A 69 12.77 18.60 -7.49
C SER A 69 11.53 18.30 -6.65
N GLN A 70 10.37 18.83 -7.05
CA GLN A 70 9.09 18.69 -6.35
C GLN A 70 8.80 17.21 -6.06
N SER A 71 9.04 16.82 -4.82
CA SER A 71 8.91 15.47 -4.34
C SER A 71 7.44 15.11 -4.23
N VAL A 72 6.97 14.24 -5.12
CA VAL A 72 5.73 13.49 -4.91
C VAL A 72 5.96 12.66 -3.66
N ARG A 73 5.49 13.18 -2.51
CA ARG A 73 5.69 12.57 -1.20
C ARG A 73 5.21 11.12 -1.24
N PRO A 74 6.03 10.15 -0.85
CA PRO A 74 5.58 8.76 -0.78
C PRO A 74 4.37 8.70 0.15
N LYS A 75 3.33 7.94 -0.25
CA LYS A 75 2.15 7.71 0.59
C LYS A 75 2.62 7.04 1.87
N ILE A 76 2.73 7.83 2.93
CA ILE A 76 3.08 7.37 4.25
C ILE A 76 2.02 6.34 4.63
N ARG A 77 2.45 5.09 4.89
CA ARG A 77 1.53 4.06 5.35
C ARG A 77 1.16 4.44 6.76
N ALA A 78 -0.11 4.85 6.93
CA ALA A 78 -0.64 5.23 8.22
C ALA A 78 -0.27 4.16 9.27
N PRO A 79 0.22 4.58 10.45
CA PRO A 79 0.54 3.66 11.52
C PRO A 79 -0.67 2.76 11.78
N ARG A 80 -0.43 1.46 12.02
CA ARG A 80 -1.47 0.58 12.58
C ARG A 80 -1.69 0.86 14.08
N LEU A 81 -1.65 2.14 14.45
CA LEU A 81 -2.00 2.60 15.78
C LEU A 81 -3.52 2.78 15.82
N PRO A 82 -4.17 2.36 16.92
CA PRO A 82 -5.55 2.74 17.17
C PRO A 82 -5.67 4.27 17.15
N PRO A 83 -6.75 4.82 16.58
CA PRO A 83 -7.02 6.25 16.70
C PRO A 83 -7.08 6.66 18.17
N PHE A 84 -6.69 7.89 18.46
CA PHE A 84 -6.81 8.47 19.79
C PHE A 84 -8.30 8.60 20.14
N GLU A 85 -8.68 8.03 21.28
CA GLU A 85 -10.00 8.20 21.85
C GLU A 85 -9.91 9.19 23.02
N ASP A 86 -10.96 9.97 23.20
CA ASP A 86 -11.00 11.11 24.11
C ASP A 86 -10.92 10.76 25.61
N VAL A 87 -11.06 9.46 25.91
CA VAL A 87 -10.91 8.86 27.25
C VAL A 87 -9.47 8.43 27.55
N ASP A 88 -8.60 8.35 26.55
CA ASP A 88 -7.21 7.95 26.70
C ASP A 88 -6.36 9.08 27.29
N ASP A 89 -5.34 8.70 28.06
CA ASP A 89 -4.32 9.64 28.51
C ASP A 89 -3.47 10.10 27.32
N LEU A 90 -3.61 11.37 26.95
CA LEU A 90 -2.96 11.92 25.77
C LEU A 90 -1.43 11.88 25.87
N ASP A 91 -0.84 12.10 27.05
CA ASP A 91 0.62 12.03 27.23
C ASP A 91 1.14 10.61 26.97
N ALA A 92 0.47 9.61 27.55
CA ALA A 92 0.81 8.20 27.33
C ALA A 92 0.63 7.79 25.86
N TYR A 93 -0.43 8.25 25.19
CA TYR A 93 -0.67 8.01 23.78
C TYR A 93 0.43 8.62 22.90
N LEU A 94 0.80 9.87 23.16
CA LEU A 94 1.85 10.58 22.42
C LEU A 94 3.21 9.91 22.58
N ARG A 95 3.60 9.44 23.77
CA ARG A 95 4.86 8.69 23.94
C ARG A 95 4.90 7.41 23.13
N ARG A 96 3.78 6.68 23.06
CA ARG A 96 3.68 5.47 22.23
C ARG A 96 3.81 5.82 20.75
N TYR A 97 3.18 6.91 20.32
CA TYR A 97 3.28 7.44 18.98
C TYR A 97 4.72 7.85 18.62
N GLU A 98 5.39 8.63 19.48
CA GLU A 98 6.79 9.05 19.30
C GLU A 98 7.70 7.84 19.16
N ARG A 99 7.55 6.83 20.03
CA ARG A 99 8.35 5.61 19.93
C ARG A 99 8.11 4.85 18.62
N TYR A 100 6.88 4.86 18.10
CA TYR A 100 6.58 4.27 16.79
C TYR A 100 7.21 5.07 15.65
N ALA A 101 7.08 6.40 15.68
CA ALA A 101 7.66 7.31 14.70
C ALA A 101 9.20 7.21 14.66
N THR A 102 9.85 7.14 15.82
CA THR A 102 11.30 6.94 15.93
C THR A 102 11.74 5.62 15.31
N ASN A 103 11.02 4.52 15.57
CA ASN A 103 11.35 3.23 14.96
C ASN A 103 11.16 3.23 13.43
N GLN A 104 10.27 4.08 12.91
CA GLN A 104 10.05 4.23 11.47
C GLN A 104 10.85 5.37 10.83
N ASN A 105 11.68 6.07 11.59
CA ASN A 105 12.46 7.23 11.12
C ASN A 105 11.62 8.32 10.45
N TRP A 106 10.44 8.62 11.00
CA TRP A 106 9.59 9.69 10.46
C TRP A 106 10.16 11.08 10.73
N GLN A 107 9.98 11.99 9.77
CA GLN A 107 10.30 13.40 9.97
C GLN A 107 9.16 14.11 10.70
N GLN A 108 9.45 15.26 11.30
CA GLN A 108 8.49 16.05 12.10
C GLN A 108 7.20 16.39 11.33
N VAL A 109 7.32 16.67 10.03
CA VAL A 109 6.16 16.93 9.15
C VAL A 109 5.30 15.68 8.96
N ASP A 110 5.93 14.52 8.77
CA ASP A 110 5.23 13.24 8.64
C ASP A 110 4.54 12.84 9.94
N MET A 111 5.16 13.17 11.07
CA MET A 111 4.59 12.98 12.40
C MET A 111 3.33 13.84 12.61
N ALA A 112 3.32 15.09 12.14
CA ALA A 112 2.12 15.93 12.25
C ALA A 112 0.96 15.41 11.38
N ILE A 113 1.27 15.03 10.12
CA ILE A 113 0.28 14.51 9.17
C ILE A 113 -0.34 13.20 9.68
N ASN A 114 0.48 12.24 10.13
CA ASN A 114 -0.05 10.98 10.64
C ASN A 114 -0.82 11.15 11.95
N LEU A 115 -0.35 12.05 12.82
CA LEU A 115 -1.08 12.35 14.06
C LEU A 115 -2.47 12.89 13.73
N SER A 116 -2.60 13.82 12.79
CA SER A 116 -3.91 14.37 12.39
C SER A 116 -4.92 13.31 11.94
N ALA A 117 -4.47 12.24 11.29
CA ALA A 117 -5.32 11.13 10.85
C ALA A 117 -5.75 10.19 11.99
N LEU A 118 -5.02 10.21 13.11
CA LEU A 118 -5.32 9.42 14.30
C LEU A 118 -6.20 10.18 15.31
N LEU A 119 -6.33 11.51 15.19
CA LEU A 119 -7.17 12.31 16.08
C LEU A 119 -8.66 12.13 15.77
N LYS A 120 -9.48 12.12 16.81
CA LYS A 120 -10.95 12.11 16.72
C LYS A 120 -11.57 13.03 17.76
N GLY A 121 -12.85 13.34 17.57
CA GLY A 121 -13.66 14.08 18.54
C GLY A 121 -13.01 15.40 18.94
N ARG A 122 -12.89 15.65 20.25
CA ARG A 122 -12.35 16.91 20.79
C ARG A 122 -10.91 17.17 20.36
N ALA A 123 -10.10 16.14 20.15
CA ALA A 123 -8.72 16.31 19.71
C ALA A 123 -8.63 16.75 18.24
N LEU A 124 -9.56 16.28 17.41
CA LEU A 124 -9.68 16.75 16.03
C LEU A 124 -10.16 18.21 15.97
N GLU A 125 -11.05 18.63 16.88
CA GLU A 125 -11.47 20.03 16.99
C GLU A 125 -10.30 20.98 17.31
N VAL A 126 -9.36 20.53 18.16
CA VAL A 126 -8.12 21.28 18.43
C VAL A 126 -7.28 21.41 17.17
N TYR A 127 -7.07 20.31 16.45
CA TYR A 127 -6.32 20.33 15.18
C TYR A 127 -6.93 21.29 14.15
N LEU A 128 -8.26 21.28 13.99
CA LEU A 128 -8.96 22.19 13.07
C LEU A 128 -8.93 23.65 13.50
N GLY A 129 -8.78 23.92 14.81
CA GLY A 129 -8.63 25.26 15.36
C GLY A 129 -7.23 25.85 15.18
N LEU A 130 -6.24 25.05 14.77
CA LEU A 130 -4.87 25.52 14.55
C LEU A 130 -4.67 26.06 13.13
N PRO A 131 -3.80 27.08 12.94
CA PRO A 131 -3.35 27.49 11.63
C PRO A 131 -2.69 26.32 10.89
N PRO A 132 -2.81 26.21 9.55
CA PRO A 132 -2.23 25.11 8.79
C PRO A 132 -0.70 25.01 8.91
N ALA A 133 -0.02 26.13 9.14
CA ALA A 133 1.42 26.14 9.40
C ALA A 133 1.77 25.45 10.73
N ASP A 134 0.95 25.67 11.77
CA ASP A 134 1.15 25.10 13.09
C ASP A 134 0.63 23.66 13.16
N ALA A 135 -0.42 23.33 12.41
CA ALA A 135 -0.98 21.99 12.29
C ALA A 135 -0.04 21.01 11.54
N ASN A 136 0.84 21.53 10.69
CA ASN A 136 1.88 20.75 10.02
C ASN A 136 3.19 20.65 10.84
N ASP A 137 3.26 21.31 11.99
CA ASP A 137 4.37 21.22 12.93
C ASP A 137 3.98 20.33 14.11
N TYR A 138 4.66 19.18 14.24
CA TYR A 138 4.34 18.22 15.30
C TYR A 138 4.49 18.81 16.70
N ASP A 139 5.48 19.68 16.92
CA ASP A 139 5.75 20.22 18.26
C ASP A 139 4.63 21.17 18.71
N LYS A 140 4.20 22.05 17.81
CA LYS A 140 3.07 22.95 18.04
C LYS A 140 1.74 22.21 18.16
N LEU A 141 1.51 21.21 17.31
CA LEU A 141 0.32 20.38 17.38
C LEU A 141 0.27 19.60 18.71
N LYS A 142 1.39 19.01 19.13
CA LYS A 142 1.55 18.35 20.43
C LYS A 142 1.26 19.30 21.58
N GLU A 143 1.84 20.49 21.57
CA GLU A 143 1.63 21.49 22.62
C GLU A 143 0.15 21.90 22.71
N ALA A 144 -0.51 22.16 21.58
CA ALA A 144 -1.92 22.54 21.56
C ALA A 144 -2.83 21.43 22.09
N LEU A 145 -2.57 20.17 21.69
CA LEU A 145 -3.29 19.00 22.19
C LEU A 145 -3.07 18.83 23.70
N LEU A 146 -1.82 18.88 24.15
CA LEU A 146 -1.50 18.81 25.58
C LEU A 146 -2.15 19.96 26.34
N LYS A 147 -2.16 21.19 25.85
CA LYS A 147 -2.81 22.31 26.55
C LYS A 147 -4.32 22.11 26.77
N ARG A 148 -4.98 21.41 25.84
CA ARG A 148 -6.43 21.13 25.92
C ARG A 148 -6.77 19.91 26.77
N PHE A 149 -5.92 18.89 26.78
CA PHE A 149 -6.17 17.61 27.45
C PHE A 149 -5.36 17.39 28.74
N SER A 150 -4.25 18.11 28.90
CA SER A 150 -3.40 18.16 30.11
C SER A 150 -3.92 19.19 31.11
N LEU A 151 -5.14 19.71 30.95
CA LEU A 151 -5.80 20.43 32.04
C LEU A 151 -5.83 19.46 33.23
N PRO A 152 -5.06 19.75 34.30
CA PRO A 152 -4.95 18.82 35.41
C PRO A 152 -6.35 18.63 35.94
N LYS A 153 -6.75 17.36 36.10
CA LYS A 153 -7.76 16.99 37.07
C LYS A 153 -7.36 17.70 38.34
N MET A 154 -8.14 18.73 38.65
CA MET A 154 -7.88 19.73 39.66
C MET A 154 -7.42 19.05 40.95
N ASP A 155 -6.14 19.19 41.28
CA ASP A 155 -5.56 18.84 42.58
C ASP A 155 -6.01 19.92 43.59
N LEU A 156 -7.32 20.03 43.82
CA LEU A 156 -7.89 20.70 44.98
C LEU A 156 -8.46 19.64 45.91
N GLY A 157 -7.56 19.01 46.65
CA GLY A 157 -7.94 18.08 47.71
C GLY A 157 -6.85 17.80 48.74
N ARG A 158 -5.75 18.57 48.77
CA ARG A 158 -4.70 18.39 49.78
C ARG A 158 -4.24 19.70 50.40
N ASN A 159 -5.14 20.33 51.15
CA ASN A 159 -4.88 20.85 52.50
C ASN A 159 -6.06 21.72 52.95
N PHE A 160 -6.80 21.26 53.95
CA PHE A 160 -7.30 22.15 55.00
C PHE A 160 -7.34 21.37 56.33
N VAL A 161 -6.35 21.72 57.16
CA VAL A 161 -6.24 21.62 58.63
C VAL A 161 -6.23 20.23 59.27
#